data_AF-J3EHV4-F1
#
_entry.id   AF-J3EHV4-F1
#
_cell.length_a   1.000
_cell.length_b   1.000
_cell.length_c   1.000
_cell.angle_alpha   90.00
_cell.angle_beta   90.00
_cell.angle_gamma   90.00
#
_symmetry.space_group_name_H-M   'P 1'
#
loop_
_entity.id
_entity.type
_entity.pdbx_description
1 polymer ?
#
loop_
_entity_poly.entity_id
_entity_poly.type
_entity_poly.pdbx_seq_one_letter_code
_entity_poly.pdbx_strand_id
1 'polypeptide(L)'
;APTRHGTVTLFTALDYLQARLISFIERQHRHQERLEYLKKINRETPKQLQLHLIVDNYATHKHPKVKAWIEKHKRFQMHFTPTSSSWMNMVERFFRDITVYLRDGSFSSVRELESSITTFLALRKAQRTRYVWNAKGEEILNKIQRAREAMASLA
;
A
#
# COMPACT_ATOMS: atom_id res chain seq x y z
N ALA A 1 -12.07 -17.75 22.68
CA ALA A 1 -11.48 -16.91 21.62
C ALA A 1 -10.19 -16.29 22.15
N PRO A 2 -9.14 -16.13 21.34
CA PRO A 2 -7.91 -15.47 21.79
C PRO A 2 -8.20 -14.02 22.22
N THR A 3 -7.55 -13.57 23.29
CA THR A 3 -7.69 -12.21 23.82
C THR A 3 -7.00 -11.21 22.90
N ARG A 4 -7.71 -10.14 22.51
CA ARG A 4 -7.15 -9.06 21.69
C ARG A 4 -6.68 -7.91 22.58
N HIS A 5 -5.37 -7.66 22.62
CA HIS A 5 -4.77 -6.60 23.44
C HIS A 5 -4.73 -5.21 22.77
N GLY A 6 -5.22 -5.10 21.53
CA GLY A 6 -5.33 -3.84 20.79
C GLY A 6 -5.11 -4.00 19.28
N THR A 7 -4.90 -2.88 18.60
CA THR A 7 -4.63 -2.80 17.16
C THR A 7 -3.61 -1.74 16.82
N VAL A 8 -2.91 -1.94 15.70
CA VAL A 8 -2.09 -0.92 15.06
C VAL A 8 -2.43 -0.83 13.58
N THR A 9 -2.13 0.32 12.98
CA THR A 9 -2.14 0.56 11.55
C THR A 9 -0.72 0.48 11.04
N LEU A 10 -0.48 -0.36 10.03
CA LEU A 10 0.75 -0.38 9.26
C LEU A 10 0.49 0.24 7.89
N PHE A 11 1.04 1.42 7.64
CA PHE A 11 1.11 1.98 6.29
C PHE A 11 2.38 1.48 5.60
N THR A 12 2.26 1.01 4.36
CA THR A 12 3.41 0.54 3.58
C THR A 12 3.26 0.90 2.11
N ALA A 13 4.37 1.30 1.51
CA ALA A 13 4.52 1.58 0.09
C ALA A 13 5.71 0.79 -0.38
N LEU A 14 5.53 0.12 -1.52
CA LEU A 14 6.58 -0.61 -2.20
C LEU A 14 7.15 0.28 -3.30
N ASP A 15 8.41 0.66 -3.16
CA ASP A 15 9.22 1.16 -4.27
C ASP A 15 9.52 -0.01 -5.21
N TYR A 16 8.77 -0.06 -6.32
CA TYR A 16 8.85 -1.14 -7.29
C TYR A 16 10.22 -1.26 -7.96
N LEU A 17 10.88 -0.13 -8.23
CA LEU A 17 12.15 -0.11 -8.95
C LEU A 17 13.29 -0.61 -8.05
N GLN A 18 13.28 -0.19 -6.78
CA GLN A 18 14.33 -0.53 -5.83
C GLN A 18 14.01 -1.76 -4.95
N ALA A 19 12.82 -2.34 -5.12
CA ALA A 19 12.27 -3.39 -4.24
C ALA A 19 12.40 -3.02 -2.75
N ARG A 20 12.09 -1.77 -2.42
CA ARG A 20 12.24 -1.20 -1.06
C ARG A 20 10.89 -0.89 -0.46
N LEU A 21 10.71 -1.19 0.82
CA LEU A 21 9.52 -0.83 1.57
C LEU A 21 9.73 0.49 2.33
N ILE A 22 8.75 1.39 2.22
CA ILE A 22 8.62 2.58 3.08
C ILE A 22 7.43 2.31 4.00
N SER A 23 7.70 1.97 5.25
CA SER A 23 6.67 1.55 6.22
C SER A 23 6.57 2.49 7.41
N PHE A 24 5.37 2.63 7.96
CA PHE A 24 5.07 3.49 9.10
C PHE A 24 3.99 2.85 9.97
N ILE A 25 4.31 2.55 11.24
CA ILE A 25 3.41 1.91 12.20
C ILE A 25 2.83 2.99 13.09
N GLU A 26 1.50 3.00 13.22
CA GLU A 26 0.77 3.99 13.99
C GLU A 26 -0.33 3.32 14.82
N ARG A 27 -0.65 3.89 15.97
CA ARG A 27 -1.70 3.33 16.86
C ARG A 27 -3.11 3.74 16.46
N GLN A 28 -3.21 4.72 15.57
CA GLN A 28 -4.46 5.32 15.11
C GLN A 28 -4.57 5.20 13.59
N HIS A 29 -5.81 5.20 13.10
CA HIS A 29 -6.13 5.02 11.68
C HIS A 29 -6.89 6.23 11.13
N ARG A 30 -6.27 7.42 11.15
CA ARG A 30 -6.94 8.67 10.76
C ARG A 30 -6.16 9.37 9.64
N HIS A 31 -6.74 10.47 9.16
CA HIS A 31 -6.15 11.25 8.07
C HIS A 31 -4.84 11.93 8.48
N GLN A 32 -4.62 12.21 9.77
CA GLN A 32 -3.38 12.78 10.29
C GLN A 32 -2.22 11.82 10.09
N GLU A 33 -2.36 10.56 10.49
CA GLU A 33 -1.34 9.53 10.31
C GLU A 33 -1.09 9.28 8.82
N ARG A 34 -2.15 9.34 7.99
CA ARG A 34 -2.02 9.26 6.53
C ARG A 34 -1.18 10.41 5.95
N LEU A 35 -1.35 11.64 6.45
CA LEU A 35 -0.57 12.81 6.03
C LEU A 35 0.89 12.69 6.47
N GLU A 36 1.15 12.28 7.71
CA GLU A 36 2.52 12.02 8.18
C GLU A 36 3.20 10.95 7.34
N TYR A 37 2.45 9.94 6.92
CA TYR A 37 2.96 8.92 6.02
C TYR A 37 3.32 9.47 4.63
N LEU A 38 2.51 10.34 4.04
CA LEU A 38 2.85 11.03 2.78
C LEU A 38 4.11 11.89 2.93
N LYS A 39 4.24 12.61 4.04
CA LYS A 39 5.43 13.41 4.35
C LYS A 39 6.68 12.53 4.49
N LYS A 40 6.55 11.36 5.12
CA LYS A 40 7.63 10.36 5.22
C LYS A 40 8.06 9.87 3.83
N ILE A 41 7.11 9.48 2.97
CA ILE A 41 7.41 9.11 1.57
C ILE A 41 8.15 10.27 0.88
N ASN A 42 7.67 11.50 1.02
CA ASN A 42 8.30 12.68 0.41
C ASN A 42 9.74 12.91 0.90
N ARG A 43 10.04 12.60 2.16
CA ARG A 43 11.39 12.74 2.75
C ARG A 43 12.33 11.62 2.30
N GLU A 44 11.82 10.40 2.14
CA GLU A 44 12.60 9.20 1.84
C GLU A 44 12.71 8.87 0.36
N THR A 45 12.31 9.79 -0.51
CA THR A 45 12.40 9.65 -1.96
C THR A 45 13.14 10.85 -2.56
N PRO A 46 13.97 10.66 -3.59
CA PRO A 46 14.73 11.75 -4.23
C PRO A 46 13.82 12.91 -4.66
N LYS A 47 14.25 14.16 -4.43
CA LYS A 47 13.42 15.37 -4.58
C LYS A 47 13.10 15.73 -6.04
N GLN A 48 13.95 15.29 -6.96
CA GLN A 48 13.83 15.53 -8.40
C GLN A 48 12.87 14.56 -9.11
N LEU A 49 12.47 13.46 -8.47
CA LEU A 49 11.60 12.46 -9.09
C LEU A 49 10.12 12.80 -8.94
N GLN A 50 9.36 12.50 -9.99
CA GLN A 50 7.92 12.34 -9.89
C GLN A 50 7.60 11.00 -9.24
N LEU A 51 6.61 10.98 -8.35
CA LEU A 51 6.16 9.82 -7.60
C LEU A 51 4.78 9.41 -8.07
N HIS A 52 4.70 8.27 -8.73
CA HIS A 52 3.42 7.66 -9.14
C HIS A 52 2.98 6.67 -8.06
N LEU A 53 2.00 7.08 -7.26
CA LEU A 53 1.44 6.23 -6.21
C LEU A 53 0.23 5.47 -6.76
N ILE A 54 0.38 4.16 -6.92
CA ILE A 54 -0.73 3.25 -7.17
C ILE A 54 -1.33 2.90 -5.81
N VAL A 55 -2.59 3.26 -5.58
CA VAL A 55 -3.28 3.08 -4.29
C VAL A 55 -4.64 2.43 -4.49
N ASP A 56 -5.13 1.75 -3.46
CA ASP A 56 -6.49 1.25 -3.41
C ASP A 56 -7.51 2.38 -3.20
N ASN A 57 -8.80 2.04 -3.21
CA ASN A 57 -9.90 3.00 -3.03
C ASN A 57 -10.18 3.29 -1.55
N TYR A 58 -9.13 3.45 -0.73
CA TYR A 58 -9.27 3.68 0.69
C TYR A 58 -9.74 5.11 1.02
N ALA A 59 -10.70 5.22 1.97
CA ALA A 59 -11.44 6.45 2.23
C ALA A 59 -10.57 7.65 2.67
N THR A 60 -9.48 7.44 3.41
CA THR A 60 -8.63 8.55 3.86
C THR A 60 -7.91 9.26 2.71
N HIS A 61 -7.74 8.61 1.54
CA HIS A 61 -7.22 9.28 0.35
C HIS A 61 -8.13 10.40 -0.13
N LYS A 62 -9.43 10.31 0.16
CA LYS A 62 -10.44 11.28 -0.24
C LYS A 62 -10.63 12.41 0.77
N HIS A 63 -10.00 12.33 1.94
CA HIS A 63 -10.15 13.33 2.98
C HIS A 63 -9.65 14.72 2.48
N PRO A 64 -10.39 15.82 2.71
CA PRO A 64 -10.05 17.14 2.15
C PRO A 64 -8.62 17.59 2.45
N LYS A 65 -8.14 17.40 3.68
CA LYS A 65 -6.76 17.74 4.06
C LYS A 65 -5.69 16.92 3.32
N VAL A 66 -5.99 15.65 3.00
CA VAL A 66 -5.08 14.78 2.23
C VAL A 66 -5.05 15.23 0.77
N LYS A 67 -6.23 15.49 0.17
CA LYS A 67 -6.33 16.04 -1.19
C LYS A 67 -5.59 17.36 -1.33
N ALA A 68 -5.85 18.32 -0.45
CA ALA A 68 -5.20 19.63 -0.45
C ALA A 68 -3.68 19.54 -0.30
N TRP A 69 -3.18 18.57 0.49
CA TRP A 69 -1.74 18.34 0.59
C TRP A 69 -1.18 17.81 -0.73
N ILE A 70 -1.82 16.81 -1.35
CA ILE A 70 -1.38 16.24 -2.63
C ILE A 70 -1.41 17.30 -3.74
N GLU A 71 -2.45 18.13 -3.80
CA GLU A 71 -2.58 19.22 -4.77
C GLU A 71 -1.43 20.24 -4.67
N LYS A 72 -0.91 20.50 -3.46
CA LYS A 72 0.26 21.37 -3.24
C LYS A 72 1.58 20.69 -3.59
N HIS A 73 1.63 19.37 -3.65
CA HIS A 73 2.84 18.59 -3.90
C HIS A 73 2.77 17.92 -5.28
N LYS A 74 2.89 18.73 -6.35
CA LYS A 74 2.70 18.30 -7.77
C LYS A 74 3.57 17.12 -8.23
N ARG A 75 4.65 16.79 -7.51
CA ARG A 75 5.44 15.58 -7.76
C ARG A 75 4.68 14.29 -7.44
N PHE A 76 3.61 14.33 -6.64
CA PHE A 76 2.79 13.16 -6.30
C PHE A 76 1.65 13.01 -7.31
N GLN A 77 1.70 11.93 -8.09
CA GLN A 77 0.66 11.53 -9.03
C GLN A 77 -0.07 10.31 -8.45
N MET A 78 -1.36 10.48 -8.13
CA MET A 78 -2.18 9.44 -7.52
C MET A 78 -2.92 8.64 -8.60
N HIS A 79 -2.75 7.32 -8.57
CA HIS A 79 -3.44 6.37 -9.45
C HIS A 79 -4.27 5.43 -8.59
N PHE A 80 -5.59 5.53 -8.69
CA PHE A 80 -6.50 4.67 -7.92
C PHE A 80 -6.77 3.39 -8.71
N THR A 81 -6.63 2.24 -8.06
CA THR A 81 -6.96 0.97 -8.68
C THR A 81 -8.47 0.90 -8.96
N PRO A 82 -8.90 0.45 -10.15
CA PRO A 82 -10.29 0.17 -10.41
C PRO A 82 -10.84 -0.88 -9.44
N THR A 83 -12.16 -0.87 -9.25
CA THR A 83 -12.86 -1.94 -8.52
C THR A 83 -12.45 -3.31 -9.07
N SER A 84 -12.24 -4.28 -8.18
CA SER A 84 -11.82 -5.65 -8.51
C SER A 84 -10.43 -5.76 -9.17
N SER A 85 -9.59 -4.71 -9.13
CA SER A 85 -8.22 -4.70 -9.69
C SER A 85 -7.13 -4.66 -8.63
N SER A 86 -7.34 -5.37 -7.52
CA SER A 86 -6.39 -5.42 -6.40
C SER A 86 -5.02 -6.00 -6.79
N TRP A 87 -4.96 -6.82 -7.84
CA TRP A 87 -3.72 -7.34 -8.43
C TRP A 87 -2.74 -6.24 -8.88
N MET A 88 -3.24 -5.03 -9.18
CA MET A 88 -2.42 -3.88 -9.55
C MET A 88 -1.75 -3.23 -8.32
N ASN A 89 -2.32 -3.44 -7.13
CA ASN A 89 -1.79 -2.94 -5.86
C ASN A 89 -0.73 -3.90 -5.29
N MET A 90 0.49 -3.84 -5.82
CA MET A 90 1.53 -4.84 -5.53
C MET A 90 1.90 -4.97 -4.05
N VAL A 91 1.73 -3.90 -3.25
CA VAL A 91 2.00 -3.94 -1.81
C VAL A 91 1.04 -4.87 -1.05
N GLU A 92 -0.12 -5.23 -1.62
CA GLU A 92 -1.00 -6.24 -1.02
C GLU A 92 -0.34 -7.62 -0.91
N ARG A 93 0.62 -7.93 -1.78
CA ARG A 93 1.40 -9.17 -1.66
C ARG A 93 2.28 -9.13 -0.40
N PHE A 94 2.88 -7.99 -0.10
CA PHE A 94 3.58 -7.78 1.18
C PHE A 94 2.63 -7.91 2.37
N PHE A 95 1.42 -7.35 2.30
CA PHE A 95 0.44 -7.49 3.38
C PHE A 95 -0.04 -8.93 3.58
N ARG A 96 -0.10 -9.74 2.51
CA ARG A 96 -0.32 -11.18 2.62
C ARG A 96 0.83 -11.85 3.38
N ASP A 97 2.07 -11.54 3.02
CA ASP A 97 3.27 -12.14 3.65
C ASP A 97 3.31 -11.86 5.16
N ILE A 98 3.10 -10.60 5.58
CA ILE A 98 3.09 -10.26 7.01
C ILE A 98 1.88 -10.86 7.73
N THR A 99 0.72 -10.99 7.07
CA THR A 99 -0.45 -11.65 7.65
C THR A 99 -0.15 -13.10 7.98
N VAL A 100 0.56 -13.81 7.09
CA VAL A 100 0.99 -15.20 7.35
C VAL A 100 1.98 -15.23 8.52
N TYR A 101 2.97 -14.33 8.54
CA TYR A 101 3.95 -14.25 9.62
C TYR A 101 3.33 -13.99 11.00
N LEU A 102 2.31 -13.13 11.07
CA LEU A 102 1.66 -12.76 12.33
C LEU A 102 0.54 -13.73 12.76
N ARG A 103 0.06 -14.60 11.85
CA ARG A 103 -1.13 -15.45 12.06
C ARG A 103 -1.02 -16.34 13.29
N ASP A 104 0.15 -16.95 13.47
CA ASP A 104 0.40 -17.91 14.54
C ASP A 104 1.03 -17.25 15.78
N GLY A 105 1.18 -15.92 15.76
CA GLY A 105 1.71 -15.14 16.87
C GLY A 105 0.65 -14.89 17.95
N SER A 106 1.05 -15.03 19.22
CA SER A 106 0.28 -14.56 20.38
C SER A 106 1.00 -13.36 20.99
N PHE A 107 0.32 -12.22 21.11
CA PHE A 107 0.91 -10.97 21.58
C PHE A 107 0.22 -10.51 22.86
N SER A 108 0.98 -10.41 23.95
CA SER A 108 0.53 -9.96 25.26
C SER A 108 0.26 -8.45 25.34
N SER A 109 0.74 -7.68 24.35
CA SER A 109 0.55 -6.23 24.28
C SER A 109 0.66 -5.67 22.86
N VAL A 110 0.15 -4.46 22.64
CA VAL A 110 0.35 -3.70 21.39
C VAL A 110 1.84 -3.49 21.09
N ARG A 111 2.66 -3.27 22.12
CA ARG A 111 4.10 -3.05 21.95
C ARG A 111 4.80 -4.29 21.40
N GLU A 112 4.38 -5.47 21.85
CA GLU A 112 4.91 -6.74 21.34
C GLU A 112 4.55 -6.96 19.86
N LEU A 113 3.31 -6.62 19.49
CA LEU A 113 2.88 -6.62 18.08
C LEU A 113 3.70 -5.64 17.23
N GLU A 114 3.90 -4.40 17.70
CA GLU A 114 4.74 -3.39 17.03
C GLU A 114 6.18 -3.90 16.83
N SER A 115 6.74 -4.57 17.85
CA SER A 115 8.06 -5.18 17.79
C SER A 115 8.12 -6.30 16.76
N SER A 116 7.13 -7.19 16.73
CA SER A 116 7.06 -8.30 15.77
C SER A 116 6.95 -7.80 14.32
N ILE A 117 6.11 -6.79 14.08
CA ILE A 117 6.02 -6.12 12.77
C ILE A 117 7.37 -5.51 12.38
N THR A 118 8.06 -4.85 13.32
CA THR A 118 9.38 -4.25 13.09
C THR A 118 10.42 -5.30 12.73
N THR A 119 10.44 -6.43 13.45
CA THR A 119 11.29 -7.59 13.12
C THR A 119 11.01 -8.11 11.73
N PHE A 120 9.73 -8.30 11.36
CA PHE A 120 9.36 -8.73 10.02
C PHE A 120 9.84 -7.77 8.93
N LEU A 121 9.66 -6.46 9.13
CA LEU A 121 10.15 -5.43 8.21
C LEU A 121 11.68 -5.48 8.06
N ALA A 122 12.42 -5.72 9.14
CA ALA A 122 13.87 -5.87 9.11
C ALA A 122 14.31 -7.12 8.34
N LEU A 123 13.69 -8.27 8.58
CA LEU A 123 13.91 -9.51 7.84
C LEU A 123 13.62 -9.32 6.35
N ARG A 124 12.50 -8.67 6.02
CA ARG A 124 12.10 -8.37 4.65
C ARG A 124 13.06 -7.42 3.94
N LYS A 125 13.60 -6.43 4.67
CA LYS A 125 14.60 -5.50 4.15
C LYS A 125 15.93 -6.20 3.87
N ALA A 126 16.32 -7.17 4.69
CA ALA A 126 17.53 -7.98 4.49
C ALA A 126 17.38 -8.97 3.32
N GLN A 127 16.20 -9.58 3.18
CA GLN A 127 15.85 -10.50 2.09
C GLN A 127 14.95 -9.81 1.07
N ARG A 128 15.52 -8.84 0.34
CA ARG A 128 14.75 -8.10 -0.69
C ARG A 128 14.28 -9.07 -1.76
N THR A 129 12.97 -9.32 -1.80
CA THR A 129 12.35 -9.98 -2.95
C THR A 129 11.69 -8.93 -3.80
N ARG A 130 11.98 -8.99 -5.10
CA ARG A 130 11.27 -8.18 -6.08
C ARG A 130 9.86 -8.73 -6.25
N TYR A 131 8.86 -7.88 -6.03
CA TYR A 131 7.51 -8.20 -6.47
C TYR A 131 7.40 -7.86 -7.96
N VAL A 132 6.83 -8.76 -8.75
CA VAL A 132 6.74 -8.63 -10.21
C VAL A 132 5.29 -8.78 -10.65
N TRP A 133 4.84 -7.91 -11.55
CA TRP A 133 3.61 -8.13 -12.30
C TRP A 133 3.87 -9.21 -13.37
N ASN A 134 3.18 -10.34 -13.26
CA ASN A 134 3.37 -11.44 -14.20
C ASN A 134 2.56 -11.27 -15.48
N ALA A 135 1.43 -10.55 -15.42
CA ALA A 135 0.59 -10.31 -16.58
C ALA A 135 1.20 -9.22 -17.46
N LYS A 136 1.22 -9.45 -18.78
CA LYS A 136 1.65 -8.43 -19.73
C LYS A 136 0.58 -7.33 -19.84
N GLY A 137 1.02 -6.07 -19.88
CA GLY A 137 0.12 -4.92 -19.97
C GLY A 137 -0.85 -5.00 -21.17
N GLU A 138 -0.34 -5.43 -22.33
CA GLU A 138 -1.13 -5.62 -23.55
C GLU A 138 -2.27 -6.64 -23.36
N GLU A 139 -1.99 -7.76 -22.70
CA GLU A 139 -3.00 -8.80 -22.44
C GLU A 139 -4.11 -8.26 -21.53
N ILE A 140 -3.76 -7.42 -20.56
CA ILE A 140 -4.71 -6.76 -19.66
C ILE A 140 -5.56 -5.75 -20.44
N LEU A 141 -4.93 -4.90 -21.26
CA LEU A 141 -5.63 -3.89 -22.06
C LEU A 141 -6.59 -4.54 -23.06
N ASN A 142 -6.17 -5.62 -23.73
CA ASN A 142 -7.02 -6.39 -24.64
C ASN A 142 -8.21 -7.05 -23.93
N LYS A 143 -8.03 -7.52 -22.68
CA LYS A 143 -9.15 -8.03 -21.87
C LYS A 143 -10.13 -6.91 -21.51
N ILE A 144 -9.63 -5.74 -21.12
CA ILE A 144 -10.47 -4.58 -20.80
C ILE A 144 -11.26 -4.12 -22.03
N GLN A 145 -10.61 -4.07 -23.20
CA GLN A 145 -11.27 -3.66 -24.44
C GLN A 145 -12.41 -4.59 -24.81
N ARG A 146 -12.17 -5.92 -24.80
CA ARG A 146 -13.24 -6.92 -25.05
C ARG A 146 -14.40 -6.80 -24.06
N ALA A 147 -14.12 -6.54 -22.78
CA ALA A 147 -15.17 -6.36 -21.78
C ALA A 147 -16.01 -5.10 -22.05
N ARG A 148 -15.38 -4.00 -22.49
CA ARG A 148 -16.07 -2.76 -22.88
C ARG A 148 -16.99 -2.97 -24.08
N GLU A 149 -16.50 -3.66 -25.11
CA GLU A 149 -17.28 -3.99 -26.30
C GLU A 149 -18.51 -4.84 -25.97
N ALA A 150 -18.33 -5.88 -25.14
CA ALA A 150 -19.43 -6.73 -24.70
C ALA A 150 -20.50 -5.97 -23.89
N MET A 151 -20.08 -5.05 -23.00
CA MET A 151 -21.02 -4.19 -22.27
C MET A 151 -21.77 -3.23 -23.19
N ALA A 152 -21.09 -2.68 -24.21
CA ALA A 152 -21.72 -1.79 -25.18
C ALA A 152 -22.74 -2.52 -26.08
N SER A 153 -22.54 -3.81 -26.37
CA SER A 153 -23.50 -4.63 -27.12
C SER A 153 -24.73 -5.06 -26.31
N LEU A 154 -24.70 -4.89 -24.99
CA LEU A 154 -25.80 -5.23 -24.07
C LEU A 154 -26.65 -4.01 -23.66
N ALA A 155 -26.24 -2.80 -24.09
CA ALA A 155 -26.92 -1.53 -23.84
C ALA A 155 -27.72 -1.10 -25.07
#